data_AF-A0A969KIP7-F1
#
_entry.id   AF-A0A969KIP7-F1
#
_cell.length_a   1.000
_cell.length_b   1.000
_cell.length_c   1.000
_cell.angle_alpha   90.00
_cell.angle_beta   90.00
_cell.angle_gamma   90.00
#
_symmetry.space_group_name_H-M   'P 1'
#
loop_
_entity.id
_entity.type
_entity.pdbx_description
1 polymer ?
#
loop_
_entity_poly.entity_id
_entity_poly.type
_entity_poly.pdbx_seq_one_letter_code
_entity_poly.pdbx_strand_id
1 'polypeptide(L)' 'MAKTENLFCTKKVNVKGRDFKPTERLLLQFEKTEKPIDESHLTIQNSPKRHDYTSAYIELTKDFYLFM' A
#
# COMPACT_ATOMS: atom_id res chain seq x y z
N MET A 1 21.27 -6.50 3.13
CA MET A 1 20.69 -7.53 2.25
C MET A 1 20.11 -6.92 0.99
N ALA A 2 19.02 -6.13 0.98
CA ALA A 2 18.52 -5.56 -0.29
C ALA A 2 19.53 -4.66 -1.03
N LYS A 3 20.12 -3.66 -0.36
CA LYS A 3 21.12 -2.76 -0.97
C LYS A 3 22.39 -3.48 -1.44
N THR A 4 22.77 -4.57 -0.75
CA THR A 4 23.96 -5.37 -1.14
C THR A 4 23.70 -6.18 -2.41
N GLU A 5 22.44 -6.48 -2.72
CA GLU A 5 22.00 -7.11 -3.97
C GLU A 5 21.64 -6.08 -5.07
N ASN A 6 22.05 -4.81 -4.92
CA ASN A 6 21.66 -3.69 -5.78
C ASN A 6 20.14 -3.52 -5.92
N LEU A 7 19.38 -3.80 -4.85
CA LEU A 7 17.94 -3.52 -4.79
C LEU A 7 17.68 -2.25 -3.97
N PHE A 8 17.15 -1.24 -4.64
CA PHE A 8 16.85 0.08 -4.08
C PHE A 8 15.34 0.21 -3.91
N CYS A 9 14.89 0.64 -2.73
CA CYS A 9 13.48 0.94 -2.53
C CYS A 9 13.12 2.17 -3.37
N THR A 10 12.22 2.02 -4.33
CA THR A 10 11.80 3.10 -5.23
C THR A 10 10.36 3.51 -5.01
N LYS A 11 9.55 2.67 -4.36
CA LYS A 11 8.18 3.01 -3.96
C LYS A 11 7.86 2.50 -2.57
N LYS A 12 7.16 3.32 -1.80
CA LYS A 12 6.65 2.98 -0.46
C LYS A 12 5.20 3.41 -0.34
N VAL A 13 4.33 2.46 0.02
CA VAL A 13 2.93 2.74 0.33
C VAL A 13 2.67 2.47 1.80
N ASN A 14 2.28 3.51 2.52
CA ASN A 14 1.87 3.42 3.92
C ASN A 14 0.41 2.98 4.00
N VAL A 15 0.15 1.78 4.49
CA VAL A 15 -1.21 1.22 4.58
C VAL A 15 -1.79 1.45 5.97
N LYS A 16 -2.94 2.11 6.01
CA LYS A 16 -3.69 2.44 7.23
C LYS A 16 -5.04 1.75 7.24
N GLY A 17 -5.49 1.28 8.40
CA GLY A 17 -6.85 0.76 8.54
C GLY A 17 -7.92 1.84 8.28
N ARG A 18 -7.69 3.04 8.82
CA ARG A 18 -8.48 4.27 8.62
C ARG A 18 -7.53 5.46 8.54
N ASP A 19 -7.95 6.56 7.91
CA ASP A 19 -7.05 7.68 7.61
C ASP A 19 -6.36 8.30 8.84
N PHE A 20 -7.10 8.43 9.95
CA PHE A 20 -6.60 8.97 11.21
C PHE A 20 -5.83 7.95 12.07
N LYS A 21 -5.79 6.68 11.66
CA LYS A 21 -5.05 5.64 12.37
C LYS A 21 -3.58 5.64 11.94
N PRO A 22 -2.67 5.18 12.81
CA PRO A 22 -1.28 5.00 12.41
C PRO A 22 -1.16 3.98 11.27
N THR A 23 -0.05 4.06 10.54
CA THR A 23 0.31 3.07 9.54
C THR A 23 0.54 1.71 10.21
N GLU A 24 -0.14 0.68 9.72
CA GLU A 24 -0.04 -0.69 10.24
C GLU A 24 0.84 -1.58 9.36
N ARG A 25 0.92 -1.27 8.06
CA ARG A 25 1.64 -2.09 7.07
C ARG A 25 2.33 -1.19 6.03
N LEU A 26 3.36 -1.74 5.40
CA LEU A 26 4.08 -1.10 4.29
C LEU A 26 4.07 -2.02 3.07
N LEU A 27 3.76 -1.46 1.90
CA LEU A 27 4.07 -2.09 0.62
C LEU A 27 5.31 -1.41 0.04
N LEU A 28 6.34 -2.19 -0.26
CA LEU A 28 7.62 -1.68 -0.73
C LEU A 28 7.93 -2.28 -2.10
N GLN A 29 8.28 -1.42 -3.06
CA GLN A 29 8.82 -1.83 -4.35
C GLN A 29 10.33 -1.61 -4.34
N PHE A 30 11.05 -2.63 -4.79
CA PHE A 30 12.48 -2.55 -4.99
C PHE A 30 12.82 -2.73 -6.47
N GLU A 31 13.77 -1.94 -6.94
CA GLU A 31 14.27 -2.00 -8.31
C GLU A 31 15.80 -2.08 -8.33
N LYS A 32 16.36 -2.53 -9.46
CA LYS A 32 17.82 -2.54 -9.65
C LYS A 32 18.43 -1.17 -9.93
N THR A 33 17.60 -0.21 -10.29
CA THR A 33 17.99 1.18 -10.56
C THR A 33 17.62 2.03 -9.37
N GLU A 34 18.58 2.78 -8.84
CA GLU A 34 18.33 3.74 -7.78
C GLU A 34 17.50 4.91 -8.30
N LYS A 35 16.43 5.25 -7.57
CA LYS A 35 15.49 6.34 -7.87
C LYS A 35 15.04 6.98 -6.56
N PRO A 36 14.55 8.23 -6.57
CA PRO A 36 13.83 8.79 -5.44
C PRO A 36 12.66 7.88 -5.03
N ILE A 37 12.40 7.79 -3.73
CA ILE A 37 11.27 7.03 -3.21
C ILE A 37 9.99 7.78 -3.55
N ASP A 38 9.12 7.14 -4.33
CA ASP A 38 7.72 7.54 -4.49
C ASP A 38 6.92 7.07 -3.26
N GLU A 39 6.50 8.01 -2.42
CA GLU A 39 5.77 7.71 -1.19
C GLU A 39 4.30 8.10 -1.30
N SER A 40 3.42 7.14 -0.99
CA SER A 40 1.97 7.34 -0.96
C SER A 40 1.33 6.61 0.22
N HIS A 41 0.02 6.70 0.34
CA HIS A 41 -0.75 6.03 1.38
C HIS A 41 -1.97 5.31 0.80
N LEU A 42 -2.37 4.24 1.47
CA LEU A 42 -3.59 3.49 1.16
C LEU A 42 -4.41 3.34 2.45
N THR A 43 -5.61 3.89 2.46
CA THR A 43 -6.57 3.69 3.54
C THR A 43 -7.51 2.56 3.16
N ILE A 44 -7.70 1.58 4.04
CA ILE A 44 -8.52 0.38 3.73
C ILE A 44 -10.02 0.67 3.88
N GLN A 45 -10.44 1.33 4.97
CA GLN A 45 -11.86 1.55 5.29
C GLN A 45 -12.20 3.03 5.43
N ASN A 46 -13.40 3.43 4.97
CA ASN A 46 -13.93 4.77 5.18
C ASN A 46 -14.43 4.94 6.63
N SER A 47 -15.03 3.89 7.21
CA SER A 47 -15.68 3.95 8.52
C SER A 47 -15.52 2.63 9.32
N PRO A 48 -15.96 2.58 10.60
CA PRO A 48 -15.99 1.34 11.37
C PRO A 48 -17.02 0.32 10.87
N LYS A 49 -17.89 0.69 9.91
CA LYS A 49 -18.93 -0.19 9.39
C LYS A 49 -18.30 -1.35 8.63
N ARG A 50 -18.85 -2.55 8.81
CA ARG A 50 -18.42 -3.75 8.09
C ARG A 50 -18.53 -3.54 6.57
N HIS A 51 -17.44 -3.85 5.86
CA HIS A 51 -17.30 -3.77 4.39
C HIS A 51 -17.40 -2.36 3.78
N ASP A 52 -17.20 -1.32 4.57
CA ASP A 52 -17.12 0.05 4.04
C ASP A 52 -15.69 0.39 3.61
N TYR A 53 -15.28 -0.20 2.48
CA TYR A 53 -13.94 -0.07 1.91
C TYR A 53 -13.78 1.20 1.07
N THR A 54 -12.57 1.75 1.05
CA THR A 54 -12.26 2.89 0.16
C THR A 54 -12.24 2.45 -1.30
N SER A 55 -12.54 3.37 -2.22
CA SER A 55 -12.45 3.10 -3.66
C SER A 55 -11.03 2.68 -4.10
N ALA A 56 -10.00 3.28 -3.51
CA ALA A 56 -8.61 2.92 -3.79
C ALA A 56 -8.27 1.48 -3.38
N TYR A 57 -8.77 1.02 -2.23
CA TYR A 57 -8.59 -0.35 -1.80
C TYR A 57 -9.38 -1.32 -2.69
N ILE A 58 -10.64 -0.99 -2.99
CA ILE A 58 -11.50 -1.76 -3.90
C ILE A 58 -10.82 -1.95 -5.25
N GLU A 59 -10.35 -0.88 -5.88
CA GLU A 59 -9.70 -0.93 -7.19
C GLU A 59 -8.41 -1.76 -7.17
N LEU A 60 -7.64 -1.70 -6.08
CA LEU A 60 -6.42 -2.50 -5.91
C LEU A 60 -6.70 -4.00 -5.78
N THR A 61 -7.82 -4.39 -5.17
CA THR A 61 -8.11 -5.79 -4.83
C THR A 61 -9.17 -6.46 -5.70
N LYS A 62 -9.86 -5.71 -6.56
CA LYS A 62 -11.01 -6.24 -7.35
C LYS A 62 -10.68 -7.50 -8.15
N ASP A 63 -9.45 -7.63 -8.65
CA ASP A 63 -9.05 -8.78 -9.47
C ASP A 63 -8.87 -10.07 -8.63
N PHE A 64 -8.80 -9.95 -7.30
CA PHE A 64 -8.65 -11.08 -6.37
C PHE A 64 -9.98 -11.52 -5.74
N TYR A 65 -11.01 -10.68 -5.80
CA TYR A 65 -12.32 -10.97 -5.21
C TYR A 65 -13.36 -11.13 -6.31
N LEU A 66 -13.90 -12.34 -6.44
CA LEU A 66 -14.93 -12.68 -7.43
C LEU A 66 -16.26 -11.93 -7.19
N PHE A 67 -16.53 -11.51 -5.95
CA PHE A 67 -17.71 -10.75 -5.55
C PHE A 67 -17.32 -9.78 -4.42
N MET A 68 -17.23 -8.49 -4.76
CA MET A 68 -16.97 -7.40 -3.79
C MET A 68 -18.23 -6.61 -3.49
#